data_AF-A0A940AL05-F1
#
_entry.id   AF-A0A940AL05-F1
#
_cell.length_a   1.000
_cell.length_b   1.000
_cell.length_c   1.000
_cell.angle_alpha   90.00
_cell.angle_beta   90.00
_cell.angle_gamma   90.00
#
_symmetry.space_group_name_H-M   'P 1'
#
loop_
_entity.id
_entity.type
_entity.pdbx_description
1 polymer ?
#
loop_
_entity_poly.entity_id
_entity_poly.type
_entity_poly.pdbx_seq_one_letter_code
_entity_poly.pdbx_strand_id
1 'polypeptide(L)'
;MTAEQPALHRLFTAVELPEDTRASLAALQGDFPGMRWVDPSRMHLTLRFIGEVDAACAEAVRQSLASVHAAPFVLRLKRLGS
;
A
#
# COMPACT_ATOMS: atom_id res chain seq x y z
N MET A 1 -25.72 18.38 -23.19
CA MET A 1 -24.28 18.06 -23.05
C MET A 1 -24.06 17.55 -21.64
N THR A 2 -24.00 16.23 -21.47
CA THR A 2 -23.71 15.61 -20.17
C THR A 2 -22.20 15.70 -19.98
N ALA A 3 -21.73 16.45 -18.98
CA ALA A 3 -20.32 16.44 -18.63
C ALA A 3 -19.96 15.04 -18.09
N GLU A 4 -18.99 14.37 -18.69
CA GLU A 4 -18.40 13.16 -18.11
C GLU A 4 -17.79 13.52 -16.75
N GLN A 5 -18.20 12.81 -15.70
CA GLN A 5 -17.57 12.95 -14.39
C GLN A 5 -16.18 12.31 -14.44
N PRO A 6 -15.12 12.99 -13.96
CA PRO A 6 -13.79 12.43 -13.96
C PRO A 6 -13.76 11.19 -13.07
N ALA A 7 -13.23 10.07 -13.58
CA ALA A 7 -12.99 8.90 -12.77
C ALA A 7 -11.96 9.24 -11.68
N LEU A 8 -12.35 9.07 -10.41
CA LEU A 8 -11.49 9.32 -9.26
C LEU A 8 -10.80 8.03 -8.80
N HIS A 9 -9.52 8.14 -8.49
CA HIS A 9 -8.68 7.08 -7.97
C HIS A 9 -8.25 7.41 -6.55
N ARG A 10 -8.44 6.47 -5.63
CA ARG A 10 -7.91 6.58 -4.26
C ARG A 10 -6.49 6.03 -4.21
N LEU A 11 -5.50 6.91 -4.06
CA LEU A 11 -4.09 6.56 -4.16
C LEU A 11 -3.36 6.61 -2.81
N PHE A 12 -2.31 5.80 -2.73
CA PHE A 12 -1.28 5.82 -1.70
C PHE A 12 0.04 5.29 -2.30
N THR A 13 1.16 5.54 -1.63
CA THR A 13 2.47 4.97 -1.97
C THR A 13 2.88 3.97 -0.91
N ALA A 14 3.58 2.91 -1.31
CA ALA A 14 3.92 1.82 -0.41
C ALA A 14 5.22 1.12 -0.83
N VAL A 15 5.84 0.45 0.14
CA VAL A 15 6.87 -0.55 -0.10
C VAL A 15 6.21 -1.92 -0.08
N GLU A 16 6.42 -2.69 -1.15
CA GLU A 16 5.99 -4.08 -1.21
C GLU A 16 6.83 -4.94 -0.26
N LEU A 17 6.17 -5.90 0.40
CA LEU A 17 6.86 -6.85 1.24
C LEU A 17 7.29 -8.07 0.41
N PRO A 18 8.53 -8.57 0.58
CA PRO A 18 8.94 -9.83 -0.02
C PRO A 18 7.97 -10.97 0.33
N GLU A 19 7.84 -11.95 -0.57
CA GLU A 19 6.91 -13.08 -0.41
C GLU A 19 7.11 -13.81 0.93
N ASP A 20 8.35 -14.15 1.28
CA ASP A 20 8.68 -14.83 2.54
C ASP A 20 8.24 -14.03 3.78
N THR A 21 8.34 -12.70 3.71
CA THR A 21 7.87 -11.81 4.78
C THR A 21 6.35 -11.82 4.88
N ARG A 22 5.63 -11.79 3.75
CA ARG A 22 4.17 -11.89 3.72
C ARG A 22 3.68 -13.24 4.25
N ALA A 23 4.34 -14.33 3.86
CA ALA A 23 4.04 -15.67 4.36
C ALA A 23 4.27 -15.79 5.88
N SER A 24 5.39 -15.25 6.37
CA SER A 24 5.70 -15.22 7.81
C SER A 24 4.67 -14.42 8.61
N LEU A 25 4.21 -13.28 8.07
CA LEU A 25 3.14 -12.48 8.68
C LEU A 25 1.77 -13.17 8.62
N ALA A 26 1.47 -13.85 7.51
CA ALA A 26 0.25 -14.63 7.35
C ALA A 26 0.16 -15.76 8.39
N ALA A 27 1.29 -16.40 8.73
CA ALA A 27 1.33 -17.42 9.76
C ALA A 27 1.05 -16.89 11.18
N LEU A 28 1.22 -15.58 11.42
CA LEU A 28 0.81 -14.94 12.67
C LEU A 28 -0.69 -14.63 12.70
N GLN A 29 -1.39 -14.80 11.57
CA GLN A 29 -2.84 -14.62 11.51
C GLN A 29 -3.53 -15.78 12.20
N GLY A 30 -3.98 -15.57 13.44
CA GLY A 30 -4.76 -16.53 14.22
C GLY A 30 -6.23 -16.13 14.40
N ASP A 31 -6.95 -16.93 15.18
CA ASP A 31 -8.34 -16.68 15.54
C ASP A 31 -8.43 -15.65 16.67
N PHE A 32 -8.41 -14.37 16.28
CA PHE A 32 -8.69 -13.27 17.21
C PHE A 32 -10.14 -12.81 17.04
N PRO A 33 -10.96 -12.89 18.11
CA PRO A 33 -12.35 -12.44 18.06
C PRO A 33 -12.48 -11.00 17.55
N GLY A 34 -13.34 -10.81 16.55
CA GLY A 34 -13.65 -9.49 15.98
C GLY A 34 -12.60 -8.94 15.02
N MET A 35 -11.53 -9.68 14.72
CA MET A 35 -10.49 -9.19 13.82
C MET A 35 -10.76 -9.57 12.36
N ARG A 36 -10.61 -8.58 11.46
CA ARG A 36 -10.67 -8.80 10.02
C ARG A 36 -9.26 -8.76 9.46
N TRP A 37 -8.75 -9.92 9.09
CA TRP A 37 -7.43 -10.04 8.48
C TRP A 37 -7.40 -9.46 7.07
N VAL A 38 -6.25 -8.88 6.72
CA VAL A 38 -5.95 -8.46 5.35
C VAL A 38 -5.40 -9.66 4.60
N ASP A 39 -5.81 -9.84 3.35
CA ASP A 39 -5.24 -10.83 2.43
C ASP A 39 -3.71 -10.65 2.38
N PRO A 40 -2.90 -11.70 2.61
CA PRO A 40 -1.45 -11.61 2.58
C PRO A 40 -0.90 -10.98 1.30
N SER A 41 -1.49 -11.24 0.13
CA SER A 41 -1.06 -10.66 -1.15
C SER A 41 -1.17 -9.13 -1.18
N ARG A 42 -2.05 -8.56 -0.35
CA ARG A 42 -2.31 -7.12 -0.22
C ARG A 42 -1.47 -6.46 0.89
N MET A 43 -0.66 -7.21 1.62
CA MET A 43 0.19 -6.65 2.68
C MET A 43 1.30 -5.78 2.08
N HIS A 44 1.41 -4.56 2.59
CA HIS A 44 2.41 -3.59 2.19
C HIS A 44 2.68 -2.62 3.34
N LEU A 45 3.82 -1.93 3.30
CA LEU A 45 4.09 -0.80 4.19
C LEU A 45 3.68 0.49 3.50
N THR A 46 2.56 1.08 3.91
CA THR A 46 2.16 2.40 3.37
C THR A 46 3.14 3.48 3.82
N LEU A 47 3.63 4.28 2.87
CA LEU A 47 4.49 5.43 3.13
C LEU A 47 3.67 6.71 3.23
N ARG A 48 2.73 6.91 2.30
CA ARG A 48 1.89 8.12 2.24
C ARG A 48 0.53 7.83 1.61
N PHE A 49 -0.54 8.25 2.28
CA PHE A 49 -1.86 8.35 1.66
C PHE A 49 -1.98 9.68 0.90
N ILE A 50 -2.46 9.60 -0.35
CA ILE A 50 -2.65 10.75 -1.23
C ILE A 50 -4.13 11.16 -1.24
N GLY A 51 -5.05 10.19 -1.20
CA GLY A 51 -6.49 10.44 -1.23
C GLY A 51 -7.09 10.24 -2.62
N GLU A 52 -8.25 10.84 -2.87
CA GLU A 52 -8.93 10.77 -4.17
C GLU A 52 -8.35 11.80 -5.12
N VAL A 53 -7.94 11.34 -6.30
CA VAL A 53 -7.36 12.18 -7.36
C VAL A 53 -7.93 11.77 -8.71
N ASP A 54 -7.93 12.67 -9.69
CA ASP A 54 -8.29 12.33 -11.06
C ASP A 54 -7.17 11.55 -11.78
N ALA A 55 -7.48 11.05 -12.99
CA ALA A 55 -6.53 10.28 -13.80
C ALA A 55 -5.26 11.06 -14.17
N ALA A 56 -5.35 12.38 -14.39
CA ALA A 56 -4.20 13.20 -14.75
C ALA A 56 -3.23 13.34 -13.56
N CYS A 57 -3.77 13.56 -12.37
CA CYS A 57 -3.00 13.60 -11.14
C CYS A 57 -2.41 12.23 -10.80
N ALA A 58 -3.15 11.13 -11.00
CA ALA A 58 -2.65 9.78 -10.82
C ALA A 58 -1.41 9.50 -11.68
N GLU A 59 -1.46 9.91 -12.95
CA GLU A 59 -0.35 9.77 -13.88
C GLU A 59 0.86 10.64 -13.49
N ALA A 60 0.62 11.87 -13.03
CA ALA A 60 1.68 12.74 -12.52
C ALA A 60 2.39 12.15 -11.28
N VAL A 61 1.62 11.54 -10.36
CA VAL A 61 2.18 10.82 -9.20
C VAL A 61 3.05 9.66 -9.66
N ARG A 62 2.58 8.86 -10.63
CA ARG A 62 3.33 7.73 -11.19
C ARG A 62 4.67 8.18 -11.79
N GLN A 63 4.67 9.26 -12.56
CA GLN A 63 5.88 9.81 -13.19
C GLN A 63 6.86 10.35 -12.14
N SER A 64 6.36 11.06 -11.13
CA SER A 64 7.20 11.56 -10.02
C SER A 64 7.89 10.41 -9.28
N LEU A 65 7.14 9.34 -8.98
CA LEU A 65 7.70 8.15 -8.32
C LEU A 65 8.76 7.41 -9.16
N ALA A 66 8.63 7.43 -10.49
CA ALA A 66 9.63 6.81 -11.37
C ALA A 66 11.02 7.49 -11.30
N SER A 67 11.07 8.75 -10.86
CA SER A 67 12.34 9.49 -10.65
C SER A 67 12.98 9.25 -9.28
N VAL A 68 12.30 8.53 -8.39
CA VAL A 68 12.79 8.29 -7.03
C VAL A 68 13.85 7.20 -7.05
N HIS A 69 15.07 7.56 -6.63
CA HIS A 69 16.16 6.62 -6.38
C HIS A 69 16.45 6.58 -4.88
N ALA A 70 16.41 5.37 -4.30
CA ALA A 70 16.71 5.15 -2.90
C ALA A 70 17.66 3.95 -2.76
N ALA A 71 18.58 4.04 -1.81
CA ALA A 71 19.39 2.88 -1.44
C ALA A 71 18.51 1.81 -0.76
N PRO A 72 18.77 0.51 -0.98
CA PRO A 72 18.13 -0.55 -0.22
C PRO A 72 18.34 -0.37 1.28
N PHE A 73 17.34 -0.74 2.08
CA PHE A 73 17.40 -0.66 3.54
C PHE A 73 16.84 -1.92 4.18
N VAL A 74 17.21 -2.15 5.44
CA VAL A 74 16.72 -3.28 6.23
C VAL A 74 15.58 -2.81 7.12
N LEU A 75 14.42 -3.43 6.96
CA LEU A 75 13.26 -3.25 7.84
C LEU A 75 13.16 -4.44 8.81
N ARG A 76 13.11 -4.17 10.11
CA ARG A 76 12.90 -5.20 11.14
C ARG A 76 11.58 -4.99 11.86
N LEU A 77 10.68 -5.95 11.73
CA LEU A 77 9.45 -6.03 12.50
C LEU A 77 9.81 -6.43 13.95
N LYS A 78 9.38 -5.65 14.93
CA LYS A 78 9.75 -5.86 16.35
C LYS A 78 8.62 -6.43 17.19
N ARG A 79 7.41 -5.92 17.00
CA ARG A 79 6.25 -6.28 17.83
C ARG A 79 4.96 -6.03 17.09
N LEU A 80 3.92 -6.75 17.49
CA LEU A 80 2.54 -6.38 17.22
C LEU A 80 2.09 -5.30 18.20
N GLY A 81 1.10 -4.51 17.79
CA GLY A 81 0.52 -3.43 18.57
C GLY A 81 -0.97 -3.26 18.25
N SER A 82 -1.66 -2.51 19.10
CA SER A 82 -3.07 -2.13 19.00
C SER A 82 -3.21 -0.62 19.13
#